data_AF-A0A6J4YHR5-F1
#
_entry.id   AF-A0A6J4YHR5-F1
#
_cell.length_a   1.000
_cell.length_b   1.000
_cell.length_c   1.000
_cell.angle_alpha   90.00
_cell.angle_beta   90.00
_cell.angle_gamma   90.00
#
_symmetry.space_group_name_H-M   'P 1'
#
loop_
_entity.id
_entity.type
_entity.pdbx_description
1 polymer ?
#
loop_
_entity_poly.entity_id
_entity_poly.type
_entity_poly.pdbx_seq_one_letter_code
_entity_poly.pdbx_strand_id
1 'polypeptide(L)'
;MLNNPVSGGIATAQTPTLSVFNVDDPDQDDLTYTFELYADADLSQLVLAAVKAEGYLITSWTVSAILDDHGIYYWRARADDGQQPGAWMPTAVLKIHTAGTDTAYEIVTRQPVSAAATARQTVSVAAEDTSIDNTVVELPPGALPRDCSIHIGPVTNPPALPR
;
A
#
# COMPACT_ATOMS: atom_id res chain seq x y z
N MET A 1 16.97 8.14 -1.07
CA MET A 1 16.34 7.84 -2.40
C MET A 1 14.84 7.58 -2.22
N LEU A 2 13.98 7.87 -3.21
CA LEU A 2 12.54 7.61 -3.12
C LEU A 2 12.24 6.14 -2.76
N ASN A 3 11.39 5.89 -1.76
CA ASN A 3 10.89 4.56 -1.44
C ASN A 3 9.37 4.48 -1.66
N ASN A 4 8.58 5.22 -0.88
CA ASN A 4 7.12 5.15 -0.97
C ASN A 4 6.44 6.47 -0.55
N PRO A 5 5.30 6.84 -1.13
CA PRO A 5 4.74 6.32 -2.37
C PRO A 5 5.67 6.56 -3.55
N VAL A 6 5.74 5.61 -4.49
CA VAL A 6 6.42 5.84 -5.77
C VAL A 6 5.79 7.04 -6.48
N SER A 7 6.55 7.74 -7.32
CA SER A 7 6.03 8.94 -7.98
C SER A 7 4.81 8.59 -8.86
N GLY A 8 3.69 9.28 -8.63
CA GLY A 8 2.39 9.02 -9.24
C GLY A 8 1.53 7.98 -8.50
N GLY A 9 2.04 7.43 -7.39
CA GLY A 9 1.37 6.44 -6.55
C GLY A 9 0.14 6.99 -5.83
N ILE A 10 -0.78 6.09 -5.48
CA ILE A 10 -2.04 6.39 -4.81
C ILE A 10 -1.91 6.02 -3.33
N ALA A 11 -2.25 6.95 -2.44
CA ALA A 11 -2.51 6.66 -1.04
C ALA A 11 -4.02 6.67 -0.77
N THR A 12 -4.45 5.70 0.03
CA THR A 12 -5.85 5.43 0.32
C THR A 12 -6.29 6.03 1.66
N ALA A 13 -5.32 6.51 2.45
CA ALA A 13 -5.54 7.30 3.65
C ALA A 13 -5.25 8.78 3.37
N GLN A 14 -6.04 9.68 3.96
CA GLN A 14 -5.84 11.13 3.89
C GLN A 14 -4.64 11.61 4.72
N THR A 15 -4.07 10.74 5.55
CA THR A 15 -2.85 10.97 6.34
C THR A 15 -1.77 9.97 5.90
N PRO A 16 -1.24 10.09 4.67
CA PRO A 16 -0.33 9.09 4.12
C PRO A 16 1.03 9.08 4.83
N THR A 17 1.73 7.95 4.74
CA THR A 17 3.13 7.84 5.15
C THR A 17 4.05 7.95 3.93
N LEU A 18 4.95 8.93 3.97
CA LEU A 18 6.04 9.13 3.01
C LEU A 18 7.31 8.47 3.55
N SER A 19 8.13 7.89 2.68
CA SER A 19 9.36 7.24 3.07
C SER A 19 10.42 7.26 1.99
N VAL A 20 11.67 7.30 2.43
CA VAL A 20 12.86 7.25 1.58
C VAL A 20 13.80 6.15 2.07
N PHE A 21 14.51 5.52 1.14
CA PHE A 21 15.70 4.74 1.48
C PHE A 21 16.73 5.70 2.05
N ASN A 22 17.34 5.28 3.15
CA ASN A 22 18.46 5.99 3.73
C ASN A 22 19.61 6.05 2.72
N VAL A 23 20.36 7.14 2.77
CA VAL A 23 21.63 7.23 2.06
C VAL A 23 22.70 6.49 2.86
N ASP A 24 23.67 5.89 2.16
CA ASP A 24 24.85 5.37 2.84
C ASP A 24 25.64 6.56 3.38
N ASP A 25 25.90 6.56 4.69
CA ASP A 25 26.82 7.47 5.34
C ASP A 25 28.15 6.76 5.62
N PRO A 26 29.24 7.08 4.89
CA PRO A 26 30.55 6.49 5.11
C PRO A 26 31.13 6.76 6.51
N ASP A 27 30.74 7.88 7.13
CA ASP A 27 31.27 8.33 8.42
C ASP A 27 30.42 7.80 9.60
N GLN A 28 29.28 7.16 9.31
CA GLN A 28 28.33 6.59 10.27
C GLN A 28 27.77 7.60 11.29
N ASP A 29 27.56 8.84 10.86
CA ASP A 29 26.95 9.88 11.69
C ASP A 29 25.43 9.68 11.80
N ASP A 30 24.85 10.27 12.85
CA ASP A 30 23.40 10.28 13.06
C ASP A 30 22.74 11.20 12.02
N LEU A 31 22.20 10.62 10.95
CA LEU A 31 21.51 11.38 9.92
C LEU A 31 20.11 11.83 10.37
N THR A 32 19.70 12.99 9.85
CA THR A 32 18.31 13.43 9.87
C THR A 32 17.78 13.64 8.46
N TYR A 33 16.47 13.50 8.29
CA TYR A 33 15.80 13.67 7.01
C TYR A 33 14.77 14.78 7.10
N THR A 34 14.90 15.77 6.22
CA THR A 34 13.87 16.78 6.00
C THR A 34 12.92 16.29 4.92
N PHE A 35 11.62 16.30 5.20
CA PHE A 35 10.55 16.05 4.26
C PHE A 35 9.73 17.32 4.05
N GLU A 36 9.29 17.54 2.81
CA GLU A 36 8.39 18.63 2.45
C GLU A 36 7.28 18.09 1.51
N LEU A 37 6.05 18.54 1.75
CA LEU A 37 4.85 18.23 0.98
C LEU A 37 4.24 19.53 0.47
N TYR A 38 3.85 19.57 -0.79
CA TYR A 38 3.36 20.72 -1.53
C TYR A 38 2.04 20.41 -2.25
N ALA A 39 1.23 21.45 -2.46
CA ALA A 39 -0.05 21.37 -3.17
C ALA A 39 0.11 21.57 -4.70
N ASP A 40 1.26 22.02 -5.17
CA ASP A 40 1.53 22.35 -6.57
C ASP A 40 2.87 21.79 -7.07
N ALA A 41 2.95 21.59 -8.39
CA ALA A 41 4.13 20.99 -9.04
C ALA A 41 5.37 21.91 -8.99
N ASP A 42 5.17 23.22 -8.88
CA ASP A 42 6.25 24.22 -8.84
C ASP A 42 6.87 24.35 -7.44
N LEU A 43 6.37 23.59 -6.46
CA LEU A 43 6.82 23.59 -5.07
C LEU A 43 6.71 24.98 -4.40
N SER A 44 5.65 25.72 -4.74
CA SER A 44 5.42 27.08 -4.24
C SER A 44 4.44 27.15 -3.06
N GLN A 45 3.56 26.15 -2.91
CA GLN A 45 2.53 26.05 -1.89
C GLN A 45 2.85 24.91 -0.93
N LEU A 46 3.67 25.19 0.09
CA LEU A 46 4.01 24.24 1.12
C LEU A 46 2.77 23.88 1.96
N VAL A 47 2.44 22.59 2.01
CA VAL A 47 1.36 22.04 2.84
C VAL A 47 1.89 21.72 4.23
N LEU A 48 2.97 20.95 4.30
CA LEU A 48 3.57 20.53 5.56
C LEU A 48 5.03 20.13 5.36
N ALA A 49 5.84 20.28 6.40
CA ALA A 49 7.22 19.80 6.43
C ALA A 49 7.51 19.13 7.78
N ALA A 50 8.49 18.23 7.79
CA ALA A 50 8.96 17.59 9.02
C ALA A 50 10.44 17.22 8.92
N VAL A 51 11.11 17.19 10.09
CA VAL A 51 12.44 16.61 10.25
C VAL A 51 12.30 15.31 11.05
N LYS A 52 12.91 14.24 10.55
CA LYS A 52 12.88 12.90 11.16
C LYS A 52 14.30 12.43 11.42
N ALA A 53 14.55 11.88 12.59
CA ALA A 53 15.75 11.08 12.82
C ALA A 53 15.74 9.87 11.88
N GLU A 54 16.92 9.44 11.47
CA GLU A 54 17.09 8.27 10.63
C GLU A 54 16.46 7.00 11.24
N GLY A 55 15.77 6.22 10.39
CA GLY A 55 15.24 4.90 10.75
C GLY A 55 16.15 3.75 10.31
N TYR A 56 15.75 2.50 10.55
CA TYR A 56 16.52 1.34 10.08
C TYR A 56 16.30 1.10 8.57
N LEU A 57 17.32 1.33 7.75
CA LEU A 57 17.36 1.24 6.26
C LEU A 57 16.44 2.23 5.52
N ILE A 58 15.33 2.62 6.12
CA ILE A 58 14.31 3.52 5.58
C ILE A 58 13.93 4.53 6.66
N THR A 59 13.80 5.78 6.25
CA THR A 59 13.26 6.84 7.09
C THR A 59 11.87 7.22 6.59
N SER A 60 10.93 7.38 7.52
CA SER A 60 9.52 7.59 7.20
C SER A 60 8.88 8.70 8.02
N TRP A 61 7.85 9.29 7.42
CA TRP A 61 7.07 10.38 7.99
C TRP A 61 5.59 10.22 7.64
N THR A 62 4.75 10.13 8.65
CA THR A 62 3.29 10.19 8.49
C THR A 62 2.84 11.65 8.47
N VAL A 63 2.20 12.05 7.38
CA VAL A 63 1.61 13.38 7.20
C VAL A 63 0.45 13.52 8.19
N SER A 64 0.56 14.46 9.13
CA SER A 64 -0.44 14.68 10.17
C SER A 64 -1.61 15.55 9.70
N ALA A 65 -1.43 16.31 8.62
CA ALA A 65 -2.52 17.03 7.96
C ALA A 65 -3.43 16.04 7.23
N ILE A 66 -4.75 16.24 7.34
CA ILE A 66 -5.74 15.50 6.55
C ILE A 66 -5.74 16.12 5.15
N LEU A 67 -5.30 15.34 4.17
CA LEU A 67 -5.25 15.72 2.76
C LEU A 67 -6.59 15.46 2.07
N ASP A 68 -6.91 16.27 1.07
CA ASP A 68 -8.17 16.16 0.34
C ASP A 68 -8.22 14.88 -0.50
N ASP A 69 -9.38 14.23 -0.52
CA ASP A 69 -9.62 13.13 -1.45
C ASP A 69 -9.55 13.63 -2.89
N HIS A 70 -9.07 12.78 -3.80
CA HIS A 70 -8.73 13.11 -5.19
C HIS A 70 -7.66 14.20 -5.35
N GLY A 71 -7.02 14.64 -4.26
CA GLY A 71 -5.93 15.60 -4.28
C GLY A 71 -4.65 15.05 -4.90
N ILE A 72 -3.92 15.91 -5.62
CA ILE A 72 -2.58 15.63 -6.15
C ILE A 72 -1.59 16.51 -5.38
N TYR A 73 -0.60 15.86 -4.77
CA TYR A 73 0.43 16.51 -3.96
C TYR A 73 1.82 16.15 -4.47
N TYR A 74 2.78 16.99 -4.14
CA TYR A 74 4.17 16.86 -4.58
C TYR A 74 5.05 16.85 -3.34
N TRP A 75 6.01 15.93 -3.27
CA TRP A 75 6.85 15.84 -2.08
C TRP A 75 8.29 15.53 -2.42
N ARG A 76 9.18 15.95 -1.53
CA ARG A 76 10.62 15.73 -1.60
C ARG A 76 11.19 15.49 -0.22
N ALA A 77 12.36 14.86 -0.19
CA ALA A 77 13.13 14.66 1.02
C ALA A 77 14.63 14.77 0.75
N ARG A 78 15.40 15.10 1.77
CA ARG A 78 16.87 15.13 1.76
C ARG A 78 17.43 14.69 3.11
N ALA A 79 18.61 14.10 3.09
CA ALA A 79 19.39 13.81 4.29
C ALA A 79 20.19 15.05 4.75
N ASP A 80 20.56 15.09 6.01
CA ASP A 80 21.39 16.11 6.64
C ASP A 80 22.25 15.42 7.72
N ASP A 81 23.56 15.60 7.62
CA ASP A 81 24.59 15.08 8.54
C ASP A 81 24.88 16.03 9.71
N GLY A 82 24.13 17.13 9.82
CA GLY A 82 24.30 18.15 10.84
C GLY A 82 25.38 19.19 10.50
N GLN A 83 26.15 19.00 9.43
CA GLN A 83 27.07 20.01 8.88
C GLN A 83 26.44 20.72 7.69
N GLN A 84 25.89 19.95 6.74
CA GLN A 84 25.24 20.50 5.56
C GLN A 84 24.13 19.57 5.02
N PRO A 85 22.97 20.14 4.65
CA PRO A 85 21.94 19.35 3.99
C PRO A 85 22.42 18.83 2.63
N GLY A 86 22.17 17.54 2.38
CA GLY A 86 22.40 16.92 1.08
C GLY A 86 21.44 17.41 -0.01
N ALA A 87 21.62 16.87 -1.21
CA ALA A 87 20.73 17.14 -2.32
C ALA A 87 19.30 16.62 -2.05
N TRP A 88 18.31 17.35 -2.52
CA TRP A 88 16.94 16.84 -2.58
C TRP A 88 16.84 15.63 -3.51
N MET A 89 16.03 14.65 -3.14
CA MET A 89 15.59 13.64 -4.10
C MET A 89 14.78 14.29 -5.24
N PRO A 90 14.64 13.62 -6.40
CA PRO A 90 13.66 14.03 -7.41
C PRO A 90 12.27 14.17 -6.80
N THR A 91 11.55 15.24 -7.15
CA THR A 91 10.18 15.45 -6.68
C THR A 91 9.29 14.26 -7.04
N ALA A 92 8.61 13.71 -6.05
CA ALA A 92 7.67 12.63 -6.22
C ALA A 92 6.24 13.16 -6.19
N VAL A 93 5.35 12.56 -6.99
CA VAL A 93 3.92 12.87 -7.01
C VAL A 93 3.16 11.87 -6.14
N LEU A 94 2.22 12.36 -5.36
CA LEU A 94 1.31 11.61 -4.51
C LEU A 94 -0.13 11.92 -4.93
N LYS A 95 -0.97 10.90 -5.06
CA LYS A 95 -2.41 11.08 -5.27
C LYS A 95 -3.17 10.51 -4.08
N ILE A 96 -4.13 11.26 -3.56
CA ILE A 96 -5.05 10.75 -2.54
C ILE A 96 -6.28 10.21 -3.25
N HIS A 97 -6.66 8.98 -2.93
CA HIS A 97 -7.92 8.41 -3.40
C HIS A 97 -8.48 7.47 -2.33
N THR A 98 -9.28 8.02 -1.42
CA THR A 98 -9.87 7.33 -0.27
C THR A 98 -10.98 6.36 -0.69
N ALA A 99 -11.76 6.74 -1.70
CA ALA A 99 -12.73 5.87 -2.38
C ALA A 99 -12.10 5.03 -3.51
N GLY A 100 -10.80 5.20 -3.77
CA GLY A 100 -10.13 4.69 -4.97
C GLY A 100 -9.82 3.22 -4.96
N THR A 101 -10.00 2.58 -3.82
CA THR A 101 -9.66 1.19 -3.63
C THR A 101 -10.38 0.63 -2.40
N ASP A 102 -11.71 0.78 -2.32
CA ASP A 102 -12.43 -0.12 -1.44
C ASP A 102 -12.12 -1.56 -1.90
N THR A 103 -11.89 -2.48 -0.96
CA THR A 103 -11.72 -3.89 -1.32
C THR A 103 -13.08 -4.38 -1.84
N ALA A 104 -13.31 -4.22 -3.13
CA ALA A 104 -14.49 -4.77 -3.78
C ALA A 104 -14.23 -6.23 -4.10
N TYR A 105 -15.17 -7.09 -3.71
CA TYR A 105 -15.23 -8.48 -4.10
C TYR A 105 -16.45 -8.69 -4.98
N GLU A 106 -16.29 -9.41 -6.07
CA GLU A 106 -17.41 -9.90 -6.87
C GLU A 106 -17.62 -11.38 -6.55
N ILE A 107 -18.82 -11.82 -6.17
CA ILE A 107 -19.08 -13.25 -5.99
C ILE A 107 -19.43 -13.86 -7.34
N VAL A 108 -18.49 -14.62 -7.91
CA VAL A 108 -18.69 -15.35 -9.17
C VAL A 108 -19.25 -16.74 -8.93
N THR A 109 -18.86 -17.39 -7.83
CA THR A 109 -19.38 -18.71 -7.45
C THR A 109 -19.68 -18.77 -5.96
N ARG A 110 -20.78 -19.46 -5.62
CA ARG A 110 -21.17 -19.79 -4.25
C ARG A 110 -21.56 -21.26 -4.19
N GLN A 111 -20.74 -22.09 -3.55
CA GLN A 111 -21.00 -23.53 -3.42
C GLN A 111 -21.05 -23.96 -1.95
N PRO A 112 -22.08 -24.72 -1.54
CA PRO A 112 -22.10 -25.31 -0.20
C PRO A 112 -21.07 -26.42 -0.09
N VAL A 113 -20.39 -26.49 1.06
CA VAL A 113 -19.38 -27.50 1.40
C VAL A 113 -19.62 -27.99 2.82
N SER A 114 -19.47 -29.29 3.04
CA SER A 114 -19.69 -29.90 4.36
C SER A 114 -18.39 -30.09 5.13
N ALA A 115 -18.42 -29.84 6.44
CA ALA A 115 -17.33 -30.21 7.35
C ALA A 115 -17.28 -31.71 7.64
N ALA A 116 -18.41 -32.41 7.51
CA ALA A 116 -18.48 -33.85 7.73
C ALA A 116 -18.02 -34.68 6.51
N ALA A 117 -17.54 -34.03 5.44
CA ALA A 117 -17.09 -34.73 4.25
C ALA A 117 -15.90 -35.64 4.56
N THR A 118 -16.07 -36.93 4.28
CA THR A 118 -15.04 -37.97 4.43
C THR A 118 -14.15 -38.12 3.19
N ALA A 119 -14.49 -37.43 2.10
CA ALA A 119 -13.73 -37.38 0.85
C ALA A 119 -13.43 -35.92 0.46
N ARG A 120 -12.50 -35.74 -0.49
CA ARG A 120 -12.18 -34.42 -1.04
C ARG A 120 -13.43 -33.78 -1.64
N GLN A 121 -13.60 -32.49 -1.38
CA GLN A 121 -14.62 -31.66 -2.04
C GLN A 121 -13.93 -30.67 -2.95
N THR A 122 -14.59 -30.32 -4.07
CA THR A 122 -14.12 -29.30 -5.00
C THR A 122 -15.15 -28.19 -5.12
N VAL A 123 -14.65 -26.95 -5.14
CA VAL A 123 -15.43 -25.78 -5.53
C VAL A 123 -14.83 -25.24 -6.82
N SER A 124 -15.63 -25.22 -7.88
CA SER A 124 -15.18 -24.85 -9.22
C SER A 124 -15.89 -23.57 -9.68
N VAL A 125 -15.14 -22.66 -10.28
CA VAL A 125 -15.68 -21.48 -10.96
C VAL A 125 -15.90 -21.85 -12.42
N ALA A 126 -17.16 -21.81 -12.87
CA ALA A 126 -17.55 -21.98 -14.26
C ALA A 126 -18.22 -20.68 -14.72
N ALA A 127 -17.40 -19.71 -15.10
CA ALA A 127 -17.85 -18.37 -15.48
C ALA A 127 -17.06 -17.95 -16.72
N GLU A 128 -17.61 -18.32 -17.87
CA GLU A 128 -17.09 -17.96 -19.18
C GLU A 128 -16.84 -16.43 -19.23
N ASP A 129 -15.73 -16.03 -19.84
CA ASP A 129 -15.27 -14.64 -19.95
C ASP A 129 -14.80 -13.95 -18.65
N THR A 130 -14.53 -14.71 -17.57
CA THR A 130 -13.88 -14.17 -16.36
C THR A 130 -12.41 -14.58 -16.26
N SER A 131 -11.60 -13.76 -15.59
CA SER A 131 -10.17 -14.06 -15.34
C SER A 131 -9.95 -15.24 -14.39
N ILE A 132 -11.01 -15.74 -13.74
CA ILE A 132 -10.99 -16.85 -12.81
C ILE A 132 -11.75 -18.08 -13.33
N ASP A 133 -12.12 -18.10 -14.61
CA ASP A 133 -12.75 -19.27 -15.22
C ASP A 133 -11.86 -20.52 -15.07
N ASN A 134 -12.49 -21.67 -14.81
CA ASN A 134 -11.83 -22.94 -14.49
C ASN A 134 -10.99 -22.95 -13.20
N THR A 135 -11.13 -21.96 -12.32
CA THR A 135 -10.51 -22.01 -10.99
C THR A 135 -11.15 -23.15 -10.18
N VAL A 136 -10.31 -24.01 -9.59
CA VAL A 136 -10.76 -25.10 -8.72
C VAL A 136 -10.09 -25.00 -7.35
N VAL A 137 -10.89 -24.98 -6.30
CA VAL A 137 -10.44 -25.07 -4.91
C VAL A 137 -10.73 -26.48 -4.41
N GLU A 138 -9.66 -27.20 -4.05
CA GLU A 138 -9.78 -28.51 -3.39
C GLU A 138 -9.78 -28.37 -1.88
N LEU A 139 -10.70 -29.08 -1.23
CA LEU A 139 -10.82 -29.15 0.21
C LEU A 139 -10.58 -30.59 0.65
N PRO A 140 -9.49 -30.88 1.41
CA PRO A 140 -9.30 -32.22 1.96
C PRO A 140 -10.35 -32.54 3.04
N PRO A 141 -10.56 -33.84 3.36
CA PRO A 141 -11.39 -34.23 4.49
C PRO A 141 -10.95 -33.53 5.79
N GLY A 142 -11.91 -32.98 6.54
CA GLY A 142 -11.62 -32.26 7.79
C GLY A 142 -11.10 -30.82 7.64
N ALA A 143 -11.05 -30.26 6.43
CA ALA A 143 -10.60 -28.88 6.20
C ALA A 143 -11.49 -27.78 6.81
N LEU A 144 -12.73 -28.13 7.19
CA LEU A 144 -13.73 -27.18 7.66
C LEU A 144 -14.21 -27.56 9.07
N PRO A 145 -14.39 -26.58 9.98
CA PRO A 145 -14.89 -26.84 11.33
C PRO A 145 -16.42 -26.99 11.40
N ARG A 146 -17.14 -26.56 10.36
CA ARG A 146 -18.61 -26.66 10.21
C ARG A 146 -19.00 -26.49 8.75
N ASP A 147 -20.21 -26.92 8.42
CA ASP A 147 -20.80 -26.69 7.10
C ASP A 147 -20.85 -25.19 6.80
N CYS A 148 -20.48 -24.83 5.57
CA CYS A 148 -20.48 -23.43 5.13
C CYS A 148 -20.70 -23.34 3.62
N SER A 149 -20.74 -22.10 3.11
CA SER A 149 -20.66 -21.84 1.67
C SER A 149 -19.34 -21.15 1.38
N ILE A 150 -18.63 -21.62 0.36
CA ILE A 150 -17.43 -20.95 -0.14
C ILE A 150 -17.86 -20.03 -1.28
N HIS A 151 -17.40 -18.78 -1.20
CA HIS A 151 -17.55 -17.79 -2.26
C HIS A 151 -16.20 -17.59 -2.94
N ILE A 152 -16.18 -17.61 -4.27
CA ILE A 152 -14.98 -17.37 -5.07
C ILE A 152 -15.27 -16.23 -6.02
N GLY A 153 -14.30 -15.34 -6.17
CA GLY A 153 -14.47 -14.05 -6.80
C GLY A 153 -13.18 -13.31 -7.04
N PRO A 154 -13.06 -12.50 -8.10
CA PRO A 154 -11.98 -11.53 -8.19
C PRO A 154 -12.13 -10.49 -7.08
N VAL A 155 -10.99 -10.03 -6.58
CA VAL A 155 -10.90 -8.95 -5.59
C VAL A 155 -10.08 -7.82 -6.17
N THR A 156 -10.58 -6.60 -6.08
CA THR A 156 -9.83 -5.39 -6.42
C THR A 156 -9.22 -4.80 -5.17
N ASN A 157 -7.92 -4.49 -5.21
CA ASN A 157 -7.16 -3.96 -4.07
C ASN A 157 -7.34 -4.80 -2.78
N PRO A 158 -6.94 -6.08 -2.78
CA PRO A 158 -6.96 -6.89 -1.57
C PRO A 158 -6.05 -6.26 -0.50
N PRO A 159 -6.39 -6.39 0.79
CA PRO A 159 -5.49 -5.99 1.87
C PRO A 159 -4.14 -6.71 1.73
N ALA A 160 -3.08 -6.06 2.24
CA ALA A 160 -1.76 -6.68 2.25
C ALA A 160 -1.82 -8.05 2.95
N LEU A 161 -1.14 -9.04 2.37
CA LEU A 161 -1.03 -10.36 3.00
C LEU A 161 -0.39 -10.19 4.39
N PRO A 162 -0.88 -10.88 5.42
CA PRO A 162 -0.21 -10.90 6.72
C PRO A 162 1.24 -11.36 6.54
N ARG A 163 2.16 -10.67 7.20
CA ARG A 163 3.59 -11.02 7.21
C ARG A 163 3.84 -12.32 7.95
#